data_AF-A0A2W7AYT4-F1
#
_entry.id   AF-A0A2W7AYT4-F1
#
_cell.length_a   1.000
_cell.length_b   1.000
_cell.length_c   1.000
_cell.angle_alpha   90.00
_cell.angle_beta   90.00
_cell.angle_gamma   90.00
#
_symmetry.space_group_name_H-M   'P 1'
#
loop_
_entity.id
_entity.type
_entity.pdbx_description
1 polymer ?
#
loop_
_entity_poly.entity_id
_entity_poly.type
_entity_poly.pdbx_seq_one_letter_code
_entity_poly.pdbx_strand_id
1 'polypeptide(L)'
;MKHQPLDLSIKLGEYSYQIIQQNFQKIVEQEKAIFEDKDPEPLHQMRVGMRRLRTAIQVFGSAIVLPKAVSNPSIGKIAKSLGETRDLDVLQQELINHYQPLLDNTEQLKFDKVLMRLQKKRDRSFLDLQKTLNGDRYYDLKQGIQTWLDQPRYKMIG
;
A
#
# COMPACT_ATOMS: atom_id res chain seq x y z
N MET A 1 11.19 13.62 -3.01
CA MET A 1 9.84 14.19 -2.75
C MET A 1 9.95 15.69 -2.96
N LYS A 2 9.19 16.28 -3.90
CA LYS A 2 9.07 17.74 -3.96
C LYS A 2 8.23 18.16 -2.74
N HIS A 3 8.83 18.88 -1.79
CA HIS A 3 8.09 19.52 -0.70
C HIS A 3 7.20 20.59 -1.33
N GLN A 4 5.91 20.33 -1.42
CA GLN A 4 4.95 21.40 -1.65
C GLN A 4 4.91 22.21 -0.35
N PRO A 5 5.25 23.51 -0.37
CA PRO A 5 5.28 24.33 0.84
C PRO A 5 3.88 24.31 1.49
N LEU A 6 3.84 24.16 2.81
CA LEU A 6 2.58 24.27 3.56
C LEU A 6 2.08 25.70 3.40
N ASP A 7 0.97 25.86 2.70
CA ASP A 7 0.21 27.11 2.73
C ASP A 7 -0.58 27.14 4.04
N LEU A 8 -0.12 27.96 4.98
CA LEU A 8 -0.72 28.12 6.31
C LEU A 8 -2.08 28.83 6.26
N SER A 9 -2.55 29.29 5.10
CA SER A 9 -3.88 29.85 4.92
C SER A 9 -4.98 28.80 4.70
N ILE A 10 -4.61 27.55 4.42
CA ILE A 10 -5.53 26.45 4.12
C ILE A 10 -6.16 25.92 5.42
N LYS A 11 -7.49 25.73 5.42
CA LYS A 11 -8.17 25.11 6.57
C LYS A 11 -7.75 23.65 6.72
N LEU A 12 -7.68 23.14 7.95
CA LEU A 12 -7.27 21.76 8.23
C LEU A 12 -8.06 20.71 7.42
N GLY A 13 -9.36 20.94 7.19
CA GLY A 13 -10.20 20.11 6.33
C GLY A 13 -9.75 20.10 4.87
N GLU A 14 -9.46 21.26 4.28
CA GLU A 14 -8.98 21.36 2.90
C GLU A 14 -7.60 20.72 2.72
N TYR A 15 -6.72 20.85 3.72
CA TYR A 15 -5.43 20.17 3.70
C TYR A 15 -5.58 18.63 3.76
N SER A 16 -6.53 18.14 4.58
CA SER A 16 -6.82 16.70 4.63
C SER A 16 -7.30 16.15 3.28
N TYR A 17 -8.09 16.93 2.53
CA TYR A 17 -8.54 16.58 1.19
C TYR A 17 -7.35 16.34 0.26
N GLN A 18 -6.43 17.30 0.19
CA GLN A 18 -5.25 17.21 -0.68
C GLN A 18 -4.42 15.97 -0.36
N ILE A 19 -4.16 15.71 0.92
CA ILE A 19 -3.37 14.55 1.35
C ILE A 19 -4.07 13.23 1.03
N ILE A 20 -5.39 13.13 1.29
CA ILE A 20 -6.15 11.91 1.00
C ILE A 20 -6.20 11.68 -0.52
N GLN A 21 -6.50 12.71 -1.31
CA GLN A 21 -6.55 12.64 -2.77
C GLN A 21 -5.20 12.18 -3.35
N GLN A 22 -4.10 12.82 -2.95
CA GLN A 22 -2.76 12.49 -3.46
C GLN A 22 -2.34 11.05 -3.15
N ASN A 23 -2.63 10.57 -1.94
CA ASN A 23 -2.28 9.18 -1.56
C ASN A 23 -3.22 8.17 -2.23
N PHE A 24 -4.51 8.49 -2.38
CA PHE A 24 -5.47 7.65 -3.07
C PHE A 24 -5.13 7.47 -4.55
N GLN A 25 -4.80 8.57 -5.23
CA GLN A 25 -4.40 8.54 -6.64
C GLN A 25 -3.18 7.62 -6.85
N LYS A 26 -2.15 7.79 -6.01
CA LYS A 26 -0.94 6.93 -6.05
C LYS A 26 -1.22 5.46 -5.79
N ILE A 27 -2.29 5.10 -5.08
CA ILE A 27 -2.68 3.72 -4.86
C ILE A 27 -3.33 3.16 -6.12
N VAL A 28 -4.31 3.87 -6.69
CA VAL A 28 -5.11 3.41 -7.83
C VAL A 28 -4.24 3.28 -9.10
N GLU A 29 -3.26 4.16 -9.29
CA GLU A 29 -2.32 4.12 -10.42
C GLU A 29 -1.50 2.83 -10.50
N GLN A 30 -1.26 2.16 -9.36
CA GLN A 30 -0.42 0.95 -9.32
C GLN A 30 -1.20 -0.34 -9.59
N GLU A 31 -2.53 -0.31 -9.52
CA GLU A 31 -3.35 -1.54 -9.55
C GLU A 31 -3.07 -2.39 -10.77
N LYS A 32 -3.14 -1.79 -11.96
CA LYS A 32 -2.92 -2.51 -13.21
C LYS A 32 -1.53 -3.15 -13.24
N ALA A 33 -0.50 -2.40 -12.88
CA ALA A 33 0.88 -2.87 -12.91
C ALA A 33 1.14 -3.99 -11.88
N ILE A 34 0.45 -3.95 -10.72
CA ILE A 34 0.52 -5.04 -9.73
C ILE A 34 -0.04 -6.33 -10.32
N PHE A 35 -1.18 -6.30 -11.03
CA PHE A 35 -1.75 -7.51 -11.62
C PHE A 35 -0.89 -8.09 -12.76
N GLU A 36 -0.05 -7.29 -13.40
CA GLU A 36 0.91 -7.78 -14.40
C GLU A 36 2.08 -8.54 -13.78
N ASP A 37 2.41 -8.27 -12.50
CA ASP A 37 3.44 -8.96 -11.72
C ASP A 37 4.84 -9.00 -12.36
N LYS A 38 5.22 -7.95 -13.09
CA LYS A 38 6.51 -7.86 -13.80
C LYS A 38 7.59 -7.14 -13.01
N ASP A 39 7.20 -6.30 -12.06
CA ASP A 39 8.08 -5.43 -11.29
C ASP A 39 7.57 -5.37 -9.84
N PRO A 40 8.42 -5.52 -8.80
CA PRO A 40 8.04 -5.34 -7.40
C PRO A 40 7.74 -3.87 -7.01
N GLU A 41 8.15 -2.89 -7.82
CA GLU A 41 8.04 -1.47 -7.48
C GLU A 41 6.59 -0.96 -7.38
N PRO A 42 5.64 -1.30 -8.30
CA PRO A 42 4.23 -0.97 -8.13
C PRO A 42 3.65 -1.42 -6.79
N LEU A 43 3.98 -2.63 -6.34
CA LEU A 43 3.56 -3.16 -5.06
C LEU A 43 4.15 -2.35 -3.90
N HIS A 44 5.44 -1.99 -3.99
CA HIS A 44 6.08 -1.10 -3.02
C HIS A 44 5.36 0.26 -2.93
N GLN A 45 5.09 0.90 -4.06
CA GLN A 45 4.44 2.21 -4.13
C GLN A 45 3.02 2.16 -3.58
N MET A 46 2.23 1.14 -3.94
CA MET A 46 0.88 0.97 -3.40
C MET A 46 0.90 0.77 -1.89
N ARG A 47 1.85 -0.03 -1.37
CA ARG A 47 2.03 -0.23 0.08
C ARG A 47 2.37 1.08 0.79
N VAL A 48 3.26 1.89 0.22
CA VAL A 48 3.62 3.21 0.76
C VAL A 48 2.41 4.14 0.74
N GLY A 49 1.66 4.19 -0.35
CA GLY A 49 0.43 4.96 -0.49
C GLY A 49 -0.62 4.56 0.55
N MET A 50 -0.88 3.27 0.72
CA MET A 50 -1.82 2.73 1.71
C MET A 50 -1.44 3.09 3.15
N ARG A 51 -0.15 3.00 3.49
CA ARG A 51 0.34 3.42 4.82
C ARG A 51 0.12 4.92 5.04
N ARG A 52 0.43 5.75 4.05
CA ARG A 52 0.25 7.21 4.16
C ARG A 52 -1.22 7.60 4.24
N LEU A 53 -2.08 6.96 3.44
CA LEU A 53 -3.53 7.12 3.50
C LEU A 53 -4.08 6.76 4.89
N ARG A 54 -3.63 5.62 5.45
CA ARG A 54 -4.00 5.21 6.81
C ARG A 54 -3.61 6.27 7.84
N THR A 55 -2.37 6.76 7.79
CA THR A 55 -1.90 7.83 8.68
C THR A 55 -2.73 9.10 8.51
N ALA A 56 -3.02 9.53 7.27
CA ALA A 56 -3.84 10.72 7.01
C ALA A 56 -5.23 10.59 7.64
N ILE A 57 -5.87 9.43 7.50
CA ILE A 57 -7.19 9.17 8.09
C ILE A 57 -7.13 9.15 9.62
N GLN A 58 -6.06 8.62 10.22
CA GLN A 58 -5.88 8.66 11.67
C GLN A 58 -5.67 10.08 12.19
N VAL A 59 -4.87 10.88 11.50
CA VAL A 59 -4.55 12.26 11.89
C VAL A 59 -5.74 13.19 11.70
N PHE A 60 -6.43 13.10 10.56
CA PHE A 60 -7.51 14.02 10.20
C PHE A 60 -8.91 13.50 10.57
N GLY A 61 -9.05 12.27 11.09
CA GLY A 61 -10.36 11.64 11.34
C GLY A 61 -11.28 12.40 12.31
N SER A 62 -10.72 13.27 13.17
CA SER A 62 -11.49 14.19 14.02
C SER A 62 -12.03 15.41 13.28
N ALA A 63 -11.42 15.79 12.15
CA ALA A 63 -11.74 16.95 11.33
C ALA A 63 -12.68 16.63 10.15
N ILE A 64 -12.87 15.35 9.82
CA ILE A 64 -13.61 14.92 8.62
C ILE A 64 -14.67 13.85 8.94
N VAL A 65 -15.68 13.76 8.08
CA VAL A 65 -16.70 12.69 8.12
C VAL A 65 -16.45 11.75 6.94
N LEU A 66 -15.90 10.57 7.23
CA LEU A 66 -15.62 9.55 6.23
C LEU A 66 -16.77 8.52 6.14
N PRO A 67 -17.03 7.93 4.96
CA PRO A 67 -17.92 6.79 4.83
C PRO A 67 -17.45 5.59 5.68
N LYS A 68 -18.39 4.76 6.15
CA LYS A 68 -18.11 3.62 7.04
C LYS A 68 -17.06 2.65 6.48
N ALA A 69 -17.02 2.49 5.15
CA ALA A 69 -16.04 1.66 4.46
C ALA A 69 -14.60 2.17 4.61
N VAL A 70 -14.41 3.48 4.80
CA VAL A 70 -13.09 4.12 4.94
C VAL A 70 -12.71 4.16 6.41
N SER A 71 -12.10 3.07 6.88
CA SER A 71 -11.74 2.92 8.29
C SER A 71 -10.32 2.39 8.48
N ASN A 72 -9.70 2.72 9.61
CA ASN A 72 -8.36 2.22 9.96
C ASN A 72 -8.26 0.68 9.91
N PRO A 73 -9.25 -0.11 10.39
CA PRO A 73 -9.23 -1.56 10.22
C PRO A 73 -9.32 -2.03 8.76
N SER A 74 -10.15 -1.38 7.94
CA SER A 74 -10.31 -1.75 6.52
C SER A 74 -9.00 -1.57 5.74
N ILE A 75 -8.38 -0.39 5.87
CA ILE A 75 -7.10 -0.05 5.23
C ILE A 75 -5.98 -0.92 5.80
N GLY A 76 -6.00 -1.16 7.11
CA GLY A 76 -5.03 -2.00 7.78
C GLY A 76 -5.00 -3.44 7.24
N LYS A 77 -6.16 -4.02 6.91
CA LYS A 77 -6.23 -5.37 6.31
C LYS A 77 -5.58 -5.41 4.92
N ILE A 78 -5.85 -4.41 4.07
CA ILE A 78 -5.27 -4.34 2.73
C ILE A 78 -3.77 -4.07 2.79
N ALA A 79 -3.36 -3.10 3.62
CA ALA A 79 -1.96 -2.77 3.85
C ALA A 79 -1.15 -3.97 4.39
N LYS A 80 -1.77 -4.81 5.23
CA LYS A 80 -1.15 -6.04 5.73
C LYS A 80 -0.86 -7.01 4.58
N SER A 81 -1.85 -7.29 3.73
CA SER A 81 -1.68 -8.19 2.59
C SER A 81 -0.59 -7.70 1.62
N LEU A 82 -0.56 -6.39 1.32
CA LEU A 82 0.52 -5.78 0.55
C LEU A 82 1.90 -5.94 1.23
N GLY A 83 1.95 -5.80 2.55
CA GLY A 83 3.18 -5.98 3.32
C GLY A 83 3.72 -7.41 3.24
N GLU A 84 2.86 -8.40 3.42
CA GLU A 84 3.23 -9.82 3.40
C GLU A 84 3.90 -10.23 2.08
N THR A 85 3.40 -9.73 0.94
CA THR A 85 4.05 -9.98 -0.36
C THR A 85 5.34 -9.17 -0.51
N ARG A 86 5.34 -7.87 -0.16
CA ARG A 86 6.54 -7.03 -0.30
C ARG A 86 7.71 -7.54 0.52
N ASP A 87 7.44 -8.02 1.73
CA ASP A 87 8.48 -8.52 2.63
C ASP A 87 9.21 -9.72 2.02
N LEU A 88 8.50 -10.56 1.24
CA LEU A 88 9.09 -11.68 0.51
C LEU A 88 9.90 -11.18 -0.69
N ASP A 89 9.41 -10.19 -1.43
CA ASP A 89 10.16 -9.57 -2.53
C ASP A 89 11.47 -8.93 -2.02
N VAL A 90 11.44 -8.22 -0.87
CA VAL A 90 12.63 -7.62 -0.25
C VAL A 90 13.60 -8.72 0.19
N LEU A 91 13.09 -9.75 0.88
CA LEU A 91 13.94 -10.85 1.36
C LEU A 91 14.63 -11.58 0.20
N GLN A 92 13.91 -11.83 -0.89
CA GLN A 92 14.48 -12.48 -2.07
C GLN A 92 15.58 -11.61 -2.70
N GLN A 93 15.30 -10.31 -2.84
CA GLN A 93 16.27 -9.35 -3.37
C GLN A 93 17.52 -9.26 -2.50
N GLU A 94 17.37 -9.24 -1.17
CA GLU A 94 18.50 -9.24 -0.23
C GLU A 94 19.35 -10.51 -0.34
N LEU A 95 18.69 -11.67 -0.35
CA LEU A 95 19.40 -12.94 -0.47
C LEU A 95 20.18 -13.03 -1.78
N ILE A 96 19.61 -12.61 -2.90
CA ILE A 96 20.26 -12.66 -4.22
C ILE A 96 21.41 -11.65 -4.30
N ASN A 97 21.19 -10.41 -3.86
CA ASN A 97 22.15 -9.33 -4.09
C ASN A 97 23.32 -9.34 -3.10
N HIS A 98 23.08 -9.77 -1.86
CA HIS A 98 24.05 -9.62 -0.78
C HIS A 98 24.56 -10.96 -0.24
N TYR A 99 23.75 -12.02 -0.28
CA TYR A 99 24.15 -13.31 0.29
C TYR A 99 24.67 -14.29 -0.78
N GLN A 100 23.98 -14.43 -1.91
CA GLN A 100 24.37 -15.34 -2.99
C GLN A 100 25.81 -15.14 -3.50
N PRO A 101 26.35 -13.91 -3.64
CA PRO A 101 27.72 -13.72 -4.11
C PRO A 101 28.80 -14.25 -3.16
N LEU A 102 28.45 -14.55 -1.92
CA LEU A 102 29.38 -15.01 -0.87
C LEU A 102 29.49 -16.54 -0.79
N LEU A 103 28.65 -17.27 -1.54
CA LEU A 103 28.50 -18.71 -1.41
C LEU A 103 29.51 -19.51 -2.21
N ASP A 104 29.97 -20.62 -1.64
CA ASP A 104 30.71 -21.64 -2.38
C ASP A 104 29.80 -22.51 -3.27
N ASN A 105 30.39 -23.35 -4.13
CA ASN A 105 29.64 -24.21 -5.05
C ASN A 105 28.68 -25.20 -4.36
N THR A 106 29.01 -25.67 -3.16
CA THR A 106 28.18 -26.61 -2.40
C THR A 106 26.99 -25.89 -1.75
N GLU A 107 27.22 -24.66 -1.29
CA GLU A 107 26.21 -23.80 -0.71
C GLU A 107 25.22 -23.27 -1.75
N GLN A 108 25.67 -22.96 -2.98
CA GLN A 108 24.81 -22.54 -4.09
C GLN A 108 23.67 -23.55 -4.35
N LEU A 109 23.98 -24.86 -4.38
CA LEU A 109 22.96 -25.90 -4.60
C LEU A 109 21.90 -25.96 -3.49
N LYS A 110 22.27 -25.61 -2.25
CA LYS A 110 21.32 -25.52 -1.12
C LYS A 110 20.54 -24.21 -1.19
N PHE A 111 21.19 -23.14 -1.60
CA PHE A 111 20.61 -21.81 -1.75
C PHE A 111 19.52 -21.77 -2.83
N ASP A 112 19.69 -22.46 -3.95
CA ASP A 112 18.64 -22.62 -4.96
C ASP A 112 17.36 -23.20 -4.38
N LYS A 113 17.47 -24.22 -3.51
CA LYS A 113 16.31 -24.80 -2.81
C LYS A 113 15.64 -23.80 -1.86
N VAL A 114 16.41 -22.90 -1.25
CA VAL A 114 15.89 -21.81 -0.41
C VAL A 114 15.12 -20.82 -1.27
N LEU A 115 15.68 -20.37 -2.40
CA LEU A 115 15.01 -19.46 -3.32
C LEU A 115 13.72 -20.07 -3.89
N MET A 116 13.72 -21.35 -4.28
CA MET A 116 12.52 -22.04 -4.74
C MET A 116 11.40 -22.07 -3.68
N ARG A 117 11.74 -22.27 -2.40
CA ARG A 117 10.77 -22.24 -1.30
C ARG A 117 10.24 -20.83 -1.06
N LEU A 118 11.12 -19.83 -1.15
CA LEU A 118 10.76 -18.42 -0.99
C LEU A 118 9.82 -17.97 -2.11
N GLN A 119 10.14 -18.30 -3.36
CA GLN A 119 9.29 -18.01 -4.52
C GLN A 119 7.90 -18.61 -4.35
N LYS A 120 7.78 -19.90 -3.99
CA LYS A 120 6.48 -20.54 -3.73
C LYS A 120 5.66 -19.84 -2.64
N LYS A 121 6.32 -19.33 -1.60
CA LYS A 121 5.66 -18.57 -0.53
C LYS A 121 5.19 -17.21 -1.05
N ARG A 122 6.01 -16.54 -1.86
CA ARG A 122 5.69 -15.28 -2.52
C ARG A 122 4.51 -15.43 -3.47
N ASP A 123 4.49 -16.45 -4.31
CA ASP A 123 3.39 -16.75 -5.23
C ASP A 123 2.07 -16.95 -4.48
N ARG A 124 2.09 -17.71 -3.37
CA ARG A 124 0.91 -17.88 -2.53
C ARG A 124 0.43 -16.57 -1.92
N SER A 125 1.35 -15.78 -1.37
CA SER A 125 1.03 -14.47 -0.80
C SER A 125 0.45 -13.53 -1.86
N PHE A 126 1.00 -13.56 -3.08
CA PHE A 126 0.54 -12.76 -4.19
C PHE A 126 -0.87 -13.16 -4.65
N LEU A 127 -1.20 -14.45 -4.69
CA LEU A 127 -2.57 -14.90 -4.96
C LEU A 127 -3.57 -14.38 -3.92
N ASP A 128 -3.18 -14.35 -2.64
CA ASP A 128 -4.04 -13.81 -1.57
C ASP A 128 -4.13 -12.28 -1.63
N LEU A 129 -3.07 -11.59 -2.07
CA LEU A 129 -3.11 -10.17 -2.41
C LEU A 129 -4.07 -9.89 -3.57
N GLN A 130 -4.01 -10.66 -4.65
CA GLN A 130 -4.92 -10.50 -5.79
C GLN A 130 -6.38 -10.69 -5.36
N LYS A 131 -6.69 -11.69 -4.52
CA LYS A 131 -8.03 -11.85 -3.93
C LYS A 131 -8.43 -10.65 -3.08
N THR A 132 -7.49 -10.08 -2.32
CA THR A 132 -7.74 -8.90 -1.50
C THR A 132 -8.07 -7.68 -2.36
N LEU A 133 -7.32 -7.46 -3.44
CA LEU A 133 -7.52 -6.33 -4.36
C LEU A 133 -8.75 -6.52 -5.28
N ASN A 134 -9.16 -7.75 -5.57
CA ASN A 134 -10.39 -8.04 -6.31
C ASN A 134 -11.63 -8.20 -5.43
N GLY A 135 -11.50 -8.09 -4.11
CA GLY A 135 -12.59 -8.31 -3.17
C GLY A 135 -13.38 -7.05 -2.82
N ASP A 136 -14.62 -7.25 -2.37
CA ASP A 136 -15.56 -6.18 -2.02
C ASP A 136 -14.98 -5.14 -1.06
N ARG A 137 -14.17 -5.58 -0.08
CA ARG A 137 -13.55 -4.66 0.88
C ARG A 137 -12.67 -3.61 0.22
N TYR A 138 -11.91 -4.00 -0.80
CA TYR A 138 -11.05 -3.05 -1.51
C TYR A 138 -11.89 -2.14 -2.40
N TYR A 139 -12.89 -2.71 -3.09
CA TYR A 139 -13.86 -1.95 -3.87
C TYR A 139 -14.58 -0.89 -3.02
N ASP A 140 -15.17 -1.28 -1.89
CA ASP A 140 -15.89 -0.41 -0.96
C ASP A 140 -14.99 0.67 -0.38
N LEU A 141 -13.73 0.35 -0.08
CA LEU A 141 -12.76 1.34 0.36
C LEU A 141 -12.53 2.40 -0.73
N LYS A 142 -12.31 1.97 -1.98
CA LYS A 142 -12.09 2.89 -3.11
C LYS A 142 -13.31 3.77 -3.35
N GLN A 143 -14.50 3.16 -3.42
CA GLN A 143 -15.75 3.90 -3.61
C GLN A 143 -16.02 4.86 -2.46
N GLY A 144 -15.76 4.44 -1.22
CA GLY A 144 -15.90 5.30 -0.06
C GLY A 144 -14.95 6.51 -0.09
N ILE A 145 -13.70 6.32 -0.49
CA ILE A 145 -12.74 7.43 -0.63
C ILE A 145 -13.16 8.35 -1.78
N GLN A 146 -13.50 7.79 -2.94
CA GLN A 146 -13.93 8.58 -4.10
C GLN A 146 -15.18 9.41 -3.80
N THR A 147 -16.21 8.79 -3.20
CA THR A 147 -17.44 9.49 -2.80
C THR A 147 -17.14 10.67 -1.87
N TRP A 148 -16.20 10.50 -0.93
CA TRP A 148 -15.80 11.59 -0.05
C TRP A 148 -14.98 12.67 -0.79
N LEU A 149 -14.14 12.30 -1.76
CA LEU A 149 -13.40 13.25 -2.59
C LEU A 149 -14.31 14.04 -3.55
N ASP A 150 -15.43 13.46 -3.97
CA ASP A 150 -16.41 14.15 -4.81
C ASP A 150 -17.26 15.14 -3.99
N GLN A 151 -17.57 14.79 -2.75
CA GLN A 151 -18.38 15.60 -1.83
C GLN A 151 -17.81 15.57 -0.40
N PRO A 152 -16.73 16.34 -0.13
CA PRO A 152 -16.05 16.28 1.16
C PRO A 152 -16.93 16.87 2.27
N ARG A 153 -17.06 16.11 3.35
CA ARG A 153 -17.76 16.54 4.57
C ARG A 153 -16.75 16.74 5.70
N TYR A 154 -16.74 17.95 6.24
CA TYR A 154 -15.87 18.38 7.34
C TYR A 154 -16.66 18.46 8.64
N LYS A 155 -15.97 18.25 9.76
CA LYS A 155 -16.50 18.51 11.10
C LYS A 155 -16.09 19.92 11.53
N MET A 156 -16.98 20.63 12.20
CA MET A 156 -16.60 21.82 12.96
C MET A 156 -15.70 21.34 14.11
N ILE A 157 -14.43 21.73 14.07
CA ILE A 157 -13.52 21.54 15.20
C ILE A 157 -13.79 22.74 16.10
N GLY A 158 -14.51 22.50 17.20
CA GLY A 158 -14.69 23.49 18.26
C GLY A 158 -13.40 23.73 19.03
#